data_AF-A0A940NDI1-F1
#
_entry.id   AF-A0A940NDI1-F1
#
_cell.length_a   1.000
_cell.length_b   1.000
_cell.length_c   1.000
_cell.angle_alpha   90.00
_cell.angle_beta   90.00
_cell.angle_gamma   90.00
#
_symmetry.space_group_name_H-M   'P 1'
#
loop_
_entity.id
_entity.type
_entity.pdbx_description
1 polymer ?
#
loop_
_entity_poly.entity_id
_entity_poly.type
_entity_poly.pdbx_seq_one_letter_code
_entity_poly.pdbx_strand_id
1 'polypeptide(L)'
;MNVADLSGLALDYWVARSLHDFVREIHFTDSGRVVSIRGNDRGRPWDGRFTPSTSWEAAAVVLERAQRLEVRERTRDGAAHCVAEFEGGHGTVSAHGDSLRSALLKAFVTSRFGDAVDDVLRQPQSLFGTKATPIGEQSPVGIENELPKPDGEIGDIKSAPR
;
A
#
# COMPACT_ATOMS: atom_id res chain seq x y z
N MET A 1 -2.02 -17.57 0.07
CA MET A 1 -3.17 -17.49 -0.85
C MET A 1 -2.71 -17.50 -2.30
N ASN A 2 -3.44 -18.16 -3.21
CA ASN A 2 -3.17 -18.12 -4.64
C ASN A 2 -3.68 -16.78 -5.22
N VAL A 3 -2.88 -16.12 -6.06
CA VAL A 3 -3.25 -14.86 -6.73
C VAL A 3 -4.49 -15.03 -7.61
N ALA A 4 -4.66 -16.20 -8.23
CA ALA A 4 -5.83 -16.53 -9.03
C ALA A 4 -7.14 -16.45 -8.24
N ASP A 5 -7.10 -16.63 -6.91
CA ASP A 5 -8.28 -16.65 -6.04
C ASP A 5 -8.54 -15.29 -5.36
N LEU A 6 -7.66 -14.30 -5.55
CA LEU A 6 -7.82 -12.99 -4.93
C LEU A 6 -9.06 -12.26 -5.45
N SER A 7 -9.83 -11.69 -4.53
CA SER A 7 -11.02 -10.90 -4.83
C SER A 7 -11.25 -9.82 -3.76
N GLY A 8 -12.06 -8.81 -4.11
CA GLY A 8 -12.44 -7.72 -3.21
C GLY A 8 -11.26 -7.09 -2.47
N LEU A 9 -11.38 -6.98 -1.15
CA LEU A 9 -10.36 -6.39 -0.28
C LEU A 9 -8.98 -7.03 -0.42
N ALA A 10 -8.90 -8.36 -0.55
CA ALA A 10 -7.62 -9.05 -0.64
C ALA A 10 -6.90 -8.68 -1.95
N LEU A 11 -7.66 -8.59 -3.05
CA LEU A 11 -7.13 -8.10 -4.32
C LEU A 11 -6.69 -6.63 -4.21
N ASP A 12 -7.52 -5.75 -3.63
CA ASP A 12 -7.19 -4.33 -3.45
C ASP A 12 -5.90 -4.14 -2.65
N TYR A 13 -5.75 -4.89 -1.55
CA TYR A 13 -4.56 -4.86 -0.70
C TYR A 13 -3.31 -5.28 -1.46
N TRP A 14 -3.36 -6.40 -2.19
CA TRP A 14 -2.20 -6.91 -2.91
C TRP A 14 -1.84 -6.04 -4.12
N VAL A 15 -2.81 -5.38 -4.75
CA VAL A 15 -2.54 -4.35 -5.76
C VAL A 15 -1.82 -3.16 -5.12
N ALA A 16 -2.26 -2.69 -3.95
CA ALA A 16 -1.57 -1.61 -3.23
C ALA A 16 -0.13 -1.99 -2.86
N ARG A 17 0.10 -3.22 -2.39
CA ARG A 17 1.45 -3.77 -2.12
C ARG A 17 2.32 -3.85 -3.38
N SER A 18 1.71 -4.04 -4.55
CA SER A 18 2.40 -4.09 -5.84
C SER A 18 2.82 -2.70 -6.35
N LEU A 19 2.29 -1.63 -5.75
CA LEU A 19 2.61 -0.23 -6.07
C LEU A 19 3.65 0.39 -5.12
N HIS A 20 4.51 -0.42 -4.51
CA HIS A 20 5.44 0.01 -3.46
C HIS A 20 6.46 1.10 -3.85
N ASP A 21 6.68 1.33 -5.14
CA ASP A 21 7.50 2.45 -5.61
C ASP A 21 6.81 3.81 -5.41
N PHE A 22 5.48 3.81 -5.28
CA PHE A 22 4.63 5.00 -5.23
C PHE A 22 3.88 5.09 -3.91
N VAL A 23 3.35 3.97 -3.45
CA VAL A 23 2.65 3.82 -2.17
C VAL A 23 3.68 3.69 -1.05
N ARG A 24 3.61 4.60 -0.09
CA ARG A 24 4.47 4.63 1.10
C ARG A 24 3.80 4.05 2.32
N GLU A 25 2.48 4.19 2.42
CA GLU A 25 1.71 3.63 3.52
C GLU A 25 0.42 2.99 3.00
N ILE A 26 0.05 1.89 3.65
CA ILE A 26 -1.25 1.24 3.51
C ILE A 26 -1.95 1.31 4.87
N HIS A 27 -3.17 1.82 4.84
CA HIS A 27 -4.09 1.89 5.97
C HIS A 27 -5.36 1.10 5.64
N PHE A 28 -6.08 0.71 6.68
CA PHE A 28 -7.40 0.11 6.51
C PHE A 28 -8.45 1.02 7.17
N THR A 29 -9.49 1.32 6.42
CA THR A 29 -10.62 2.15 6.84
C THR A 29 -11.90 1.33 6.81
N ASP A 30 -13.01 1.92 7.27
CA ASP A 30 -14.32 1.27 7.28
C ASP A 30 -14.29 -0.09 8.00
N SER A 31 -13.81 -0.09 9.26
CA SER A 31 -13.65 -1.30 10.08
C SER A 31 -12.78 -2.40 9.45
N GLY A 32 -11.78 -2.01 8.67
CA GLY A 32 -10.87 -2.97 8.05
C GLY A 32 -11.34 -3.49 6.68
N ARG A 33 -12.36 -2.88 6.08
CA ARG A 33 -12.98 -3.34 4.82
C ARG A 33 -12.52 -2.61 3.57
N VAL A 34 -11.85 -1.47 3.74
CA VAL A 34 -11.40 -0.63 2.61
C VAL A 34 -9.93 -0.29 2.79
N VAL A 35 -9.14 -0.48 1.74
CA VAL A 35 -7.74 -0.03 1.69
C VAL A 35 -7.71 1.48 1.46
N SER A 36 -6.88 2.18 2.23
CA SER A 36 -6.51 3.57 1.98
C SER A 36 -5.01 3.64 1.84
N ILE A 37 -4.50 4.40 0.88
CA ILE A 37 -3.07 4.50 0.61
C ILE A 37 -2.59 5.93 0.74
N ARG A 38 -1.34 6.07 1.17
CA ARG A 38 -0.59 7.32 1.12
C ARG A 38 0.68 7.14 0.33
N GLY A 39 1.04 8.13 -0.47
CA GLY A 39 2.23 8.06 -1.29
C GLY A 39 2.37 9.23 -2.23
N ASN A 40 3.17 9.01 -3.27
CA ASN A 40 3.37 9.96 -4.35
C ASN A 40 3.41 9.19 -5.67
N ASP A 41 2.51 9.55 -6.59
CA ASP A 41 2.50 9.01 -7.94
C ASP A 41 2.86 10.11 -8.94
N ARG A 42 3.99 9.94 -9.65
CA ARG A 42 4.47 10.88 -10.68
C ARG A 42 4.49 12.35 -10.22
N GLY A 43 4.95 12.60 -8.99
CA GLY A 43 5.03 13.94 -8.40
C GLY A 43 3.73 14.44 -7.78
N ARG A 44 2.62 13.70 -7.90
CA ARG A 44 1.34 14.06 -7.29
C ARG A 44 1.17 13.34 -5.96
N PRO A 45 0.87 14.06 -4.87
CA PRO A 45 0.57 13.42 -3.61
C PRO A 45 -0.70 12.56 -3.77
N TRP A 46 -0.66 11.38 -3.17
CA TRP A 46 -1.79 10.47 -3.11
C TRP A 46 -2.13 10.25 -1.64
N ASP A 47 -3.34 10.61 -1.23
CA ASP A 47 -3.93 10.19 0.04
C ASP A 47 -5.41 9.87 -0.19
N GLY A 48 -5.82 8.63 0.05
CA GLY A 48 -7.23 8.27 0.00
C GLY A 48 -7.52 6.80 -0.22
N ARG A 49 -8.82 6.50 -0.35
CA ARG A 49 -9.33 5.15 -0.59
C ARG A 49 -8.81 4.59 -1.90
N PHE A 50 -8.52 3.30 -1.90
CA PHE A 50 -8.05 2.57 -3.05
C PHE A 50 -8.82 1.26 -3.19
N THR A 51 -9.76 1.22 -4.12
CA THR A 51 -10.66 0.08 -4.36
C THR A 51 -10.65 -0.34 -5.83
N PRO A 52 -9.48 -0.73 -6.38
CA PRO A 52 -9.34 -1.05 -7.80
C PRO A 52 -10.20 -2.25 -8.24
N SER A 53 -10.52 -3.19 -7.35
CA SER A 53 -11.39 -4.34 -7.67
C SER A 53 -12.81 -3.93 -8.03
N THR A 54 -13.29 -2.77 -7.55
CA THR A 54 -14.65 -2.25 -7.76
C THR A 54 -14.71 -0.94 -8.56
N SER A 55 -13.62 -0.18 -8.63
CA SER A 55 -13.53 1.10 -9.34
C SER A 55 -12.50 1.06 -10.48
N TRP A 56 -12.94 1.44 -11.69
CA TRP A 56 -12.03 1.61 -12.82
C TRP A 56 -11.12 2.82 -12.69
N GLU A 57 -11.56 3.89 -12.01
CA GLU A 57 -10.73 5.05 -11.72
C GLU A 57 -9.50 4.64 -10.88
N ALA A 58 -9.71 3.85 -9.83
CA ALA A 58 -8.61 3.31 -9.04
C ALA A 58 -7.77 2.29 -9.82
N ALA A 59 -8.39 1.45 -10.65
CA ALA A 59 -7.65 0.48 -11.47
C ALA A 59 -6.85 1.12 -12.63
N ALA A 60 -7.18 2.34 -13.05
CA ALA A 60 -6.47 3.05 -14.11
C ALA A 60 -5.00 3.27 -13.77
N VAL A 61 -4.68 3.41 -12.49
CA VAL A 61 -3.30 3.48 -11.99
C VAL A 61 -2.48 2.26 -12.41
N VAL A 62 -3.08 1.07 -12.44
CA VAL A 62 -2.43 -0.16 -12.92
C VAL A 62 -2.35 -0.17 -14.44
N LEU A 63 -3.40 0.27 -15.14
CA LEU A 63 -3.40 0.37 -16.60
C LEU A 63 -2.28 1.28 -17.12
N GLU A 64 -2.07 2.43 -16.49
CA GLU A 64 -1.05 3.41 -16.87
C GLU A 64 0.39 2.93 -16.69
N ARG A 65 0.57 1.76 -16.07
CA ARG A 65 1.88 1.10 -15.86
C ARG A 65 2.08 -0.09 -16.81
N ALA A 66 1.08 -0.45 -17.60
CA ALA A 66 1.18 -1.51 -18.59
C ALA A 66 2.00 -1.03 -19.79
N GLN A 67 3.11 -1.70 -20.08
CA GLN A 67 3.93 -1.48 -21.28
C GLN A 67 3.37 -2.26 -22.48
N ARG A 68 2.76 -3.42 -22.21
CA ARG A 68 2.01 -4.22 -23.17
C ARG A 68 0.77 -4.77 -22.49
N LEU A 69 -0.37 -4.71 -23.18
CA LEU A 69 -1.64 -5.21 -22.65
C LEU A 69 -2.44 -5.88 -23.75
N GLU A 70 -2.75 -7.16 -23.55
CA GLU A 70 -3.73 -7.91 -24.33
C GLU A 70 -4.81 -8.42 -23.38
N VAL A 71 -6.07 -8.12 -23.68
CA VAL A 71 -7.19 -8.62 -22.89
C VAL A 71 -8.19 -9.31 -23.80
N ARG A 72 -8.61 -10.51 -23.39
CA ARG A 72 -9.55 -11.34 -24.12
C ARG A 72 -10.70 -11.71 -23.19
N GLU A 73 -11.91 -11.43 -23.62
CA GLU A 73 -13.12 -11.86 -22.92
C GLU A 73 -13.51 -13.25 -23.42
N ARG A 74 -13.68 -14.22 -22.50
CA ARG A 74 -14.10 -15.58 -22.86
C ARG A 74 -15.59 -15.72 -22.60
N THR A 75 -16.37 -15.74 -23.68
CA THR A 75 -17.83 -15.62 -23.66
C THR A 75 -18.59 -16.83 -23.11
N ARG A 76 -17.95 -17.97 -22.84
CA ARG A 76 -18.64 -19.17 -22.35
C ARG A 76 -18.78 -19.25 -20.83
N ASP A 77 -17.79 -18.75 -20.08
CA ASP A 77 -17.78 -18.81 -18.61
C ASP A 77 -17.71 -17.41 -17.96
N GLY A 78 -17.72 -16.34 -18.76
CA GLY A 78 -17.58 -14.96 -18.28
C GLY A 78 -16.18 -14.59 -17.79
N ALA A 79 -15.23 -15.52 -17.85
CA ALA A 79 -13.85 -15.29 -17.42
C ALA A 79 -13.10 -14.44 -18.46
N ALA A 80 -12.57 -13.31 -18.01
CA ALA A 80 -11.59 -12.52 -18.74
C ALA A 80 -10.18 -13.11 -18.57
N HIS A 81 -9.39 -13.05 -19.63
CA HIS A 81 -7.98 -13.40 -19.63
C HIS A 81 -7.15 -12.16 -20.01
N CYS A 82 -6.21 -11.79 -19.15
CA CYS A 82 -5.28 -10.70 -19.36
C CYS A 82 -3.88 -11.26 -19.55
N VAL A 83 -3.17 -10.79 -20.57
CA VAL A 83 -1.72 -10.96 -20.74
C VAL A 83 -1.10 -9.57 -20.77
N ALA A 84 -0.15 -9.31 -19.88
CA ALA A 84 0.40 -7.98 -19.72
C ALA A 84 1.89 -8.01 -19.36
N GLU A 85 2.56 -6.92 -19.69
CA GLU A 85 3.88 -6.57 -19.19
C GLU A 85 3.77 -5.19 -18.53
N PHE A 86 4.35 -5.06 -17.35
CA PHE A 86 4.23 -3.85 -16.53
C PHE A 86 5.60 -3.29 -16.22
N GLU A 87 5.72 -1.96 -16.19
CA GLU A 87 6.93 -1.26 -15.77
C GLU A 87 7.44 -1.78 -14.42
N GLY A 88 8.72 -2.16 -14.31
CA GLY A 88 9.29 -2.70 -13.07
C GLY A 88 8.88 -4.15 -12.73
N GLY A 89 8.18 -4.85 -13.64
CA GLY A 89 7.84 -6.27 -13.50
C GLY A 89 8.88 -7.23 -14.05
N HIS A 90 8.72 -8.52 -13.75
CA HIS A 90 9.61 -9.59 -14.21
C HIS A 90 9.18 -10.25 -15.54
N GLY A 91 8.85 -9.43 -16.55
CA GLY A 91 8.47 -9.88 -17.88
C GLY A 91 6.96 -10.02 -18.09
N THR A 92 6.57 -10.76 -19.14
CA THR A 92 5.16 -10.98 -19.51
C THR A 92 4.49 -11.95 -18.54
N VAL A 93 3.33 -11.56 -18.01
CA VAL A 93 2.48 -12.35 -17.12
C VAL A 93 1.08 -12.51 -17.70
N SER A 94 0.35 -13.51 -17.22
CA SER A 94 -1.07 -13.64 -17.52
C SER A 94 -1.89 -14.00 -16.29
N ALA A 95 -3.15 -13.59 -16.29
CA ALA A 95 -4.09 -13.95 -15.25
C ALA A 95 -5.52 -14.02 -15.78
N HIS A 96 -6.35 -14.79 -15.08
CA HIS A 96 -7.79 -14.89 -15.33
C HIS A 96 -8.56 -14.19 -14.22
N GLY A 97 -9.75 -13.69 -14.54
CA GLY A 97 -10.68 -13.18 -13.53
C GLY A 97 -12.08 -13.00 -14.08
N ASP A 98 -13.05 -12.79 -13.17
CA ASP A 98 -14.48 -12.69 -13.51
C ASP A 98 -14.83 -11.39 -14.26
N SER A 99 -13.84 -10.50 -14.44
CA SER A 99 -13.94 -9.30 -15.26
C SER A 99 -12.56 -8.93 -15.80
N LEU A 100 -12.53 -8.10 -16.86
CA LEU A 100 -11.28 -7.56 -17.42
C LEU A 100 -10.44 -6.87 -16.33
N ARG A 101 -11.11 -6.13 -15.43
CA ARG A 101 -10.48 -5.43 -14.30
C ARG A 101 -9.84 -6.42 -13.34
N SER A 102 -10.58 -7.44 -12.91
CA SER A 102 -10.05 -8.45 -12.00
C SER A 102 -8.87 -9.20 -12.61
N ALA A 103 -8.94 -9.56 -13.89
CA ALA A 103 -7.85 -10.22 -14.61
C ALA A 103 -6.59 -9.33 -14.69
N LEU A 104 -6.75 -8.05 -15.02
CA LEU A 104 -5.65 -7.07 -15.04
C LEU A 104 -4.97 -6.95 -13.67
N LEU A 105 -5.76 -6.78 -12.61
CA LEU A 105 -5.25 -6.58 -11.25
C LEU A 105 -4.50 -7.82 -10.74
N LYS A 106 -5.02 -9.02 -11.02
CA LYS A 106 -4.35 -10.27 -10.69
C LYS A 106 -3.03 -10.41 -11.45
N ALA A 107 -3.00 -10.12 -12.75
CA ALA A 107 -1.77 -10.13 -13.54
C ALA A 107 -0.74 -9.15 -12.95
N PHE A 108 -1.18 -7.96 -12.54
CA PHE A 108 -0.30 -6.98 -11.91
C PHE A 108 0.30 -7.53 -10.61
N VAL A 109 -0.49 -8.12 -9.72
CA VAL A 109 0.02 -8.79 -8.50
C VAL A 109 1.01 -9.91 -8.85
N THR A 110 0.66 -10.76 -9.81
CA THR A 110 1.53 -11.86 -10.27
C THR A 110 2.89 -11.36 -10.75
N SER A 111 2.93 -10.23 -11.46
CA SER A 111 4.20 -9.69 -11.95
C SER A 111 5.19 -9.22 -10.87
N ARG A 112 4.73 -9.06 -9.61
CA ARG A 112 5.57 -8.62 -8.47
C ARG A 112 5.81 -9.74 -7.47
N PHE A 113 4.83 -10.59 -7.25
CA PHE A 113 4.85 -11.58 -6.18
C PHE A 113 4.78 -13.03 -6.68
N GLY A 114 4.59 -13.26 -7.97
CA GLY A 114 4.35 -14.59 -8.53
C GLY A 114 2.93 -15.09 -8.23
N ASP A 115 2.74 -16.41 -8.24
CA ASP A 115 1.40 -17.00 -8.17
C ASP A 115 0.81 -17.12 -6.75
N ALA A 116 1.62 -16.84 -5.73
CA ALA A 116 1.23 -16.97 -4.34
C ALA A 116 1.66 -15.75 -3.52
N VAL A 117 0.77 -15.33 -2.63
CA VAL A 117 0.96 -14.22 -1.70
C VAL A 117 0.55 -14.63 -0.29
N ASP A 118 1.07 -13.94 0.73
CA ASP A 118 0.68 -14.17 2.12
C ASP A 118 -0.76 -13.67 2.42
N ASP A 119 -1.23 -13.92 3.63
CA ASP A 119 -2.50 -13.39 4.12
C ASP A 119 -2.49 -11.87 4.23
N VAL A 120 -3.68 -11.27 4.12
CA VAL A 120 -3.85 -9.82 4.29
C VAL A 120 -3.53 -9.43 5.73
N LEU A 121 -2.49 -8.63 5.91
CA LEU A 121 -2.18 -8.01 7.20
C LEU A 121 -3.12 -6.82 7.41
N ARG A 122 -4.13 -6.96 8.26
CA ARG A 122 -5.18 -5.94 8.51
C ARG A 122 -4.76 -4.89 9.54
N GLN A 123 -3.57 -4.33 9.37
CA GLN A 123 -3.03 -3.28 10.22
C GLN A 123 -2.33 -2.21 9.38
N PRO A 124 -2.21 -0.96 9.88
CA PRO A 124 -1.42 0.08 9.21
C PRO A 124 0.01 -0.37 8.93
N GLN A 125 0.52 -0.06 7.74
CA GLN A 125 1.80 -0.53 7.21
C GLN A 125 2.53 0.58 6.46
N SER A 126 3.85 0.67 6.66
CA SER A 126 4.75 1.41 5.77
C SER A 126 5.38 0.44 4.77
N LEU A 127 5.58 0.88 3.54
CA LEU A 127 6.19 0.10 2.46
C LEU A 127 7.61 0.59 2.17
N PHE A 128 8.55 -0.37 2.13
CA PHE A 128 9.93 -0.15 1.74
C PHE A 128 10.32 -1.20 0.68
N GLY A 129 10.17 -0.83 -0.59
CA GLY A 129 10.18 -1.81 -1.67
C GLY A 129 9.04 -2.82 -1.46
N THR A 130 9.27 -4.08 -1.82
CA THR A 130 8.27 -5.14 -1.62
C THR A 130 7.98 -5.49 -0.16
N LYS A 131 8.75 -4.95 0.80
CA LYS A 131 8.56 -5.21 2.24
C LYS A 131 7.53 -4.27 2.85
N ALA A 132 6.68 -4.80 3.73
CA ALA A 132 5.82 -4.00 4.59
C ALA A 132 6.24 -4.16 6.05
N THR A 133 6.30 -3.05 6.76
CA THR A 133 6.51 -3.00 8.20
C THR A 133 5.26 -2.42 8.86
N PRO A 134 4.78 -2.99 9.97
CA PRO A 134 3.68 -2.40 10.71
C PRO A 134 4.05 -0.96 11.10
N ILE A 135 3.13 -0.02 10.89
CA ILE A 135 3.20 1.26 11.57
C ILE A 135 2.70 0.94 12.97
N GLY A 136 3.62 0.60 13.87
CA GLY A 136 3.28 0.56 15.29
C GLY A 136 2.72 1.92 15.69
N GLU A 137 1.91 1.98 16.74
CA GLU A 137 1.96 3.17 17.58
C GLU A 137 3.45 3.40 17.82
N GLN A 138 3.99 4.51 17.29
CA GLN A 138 5.15 5.06 17.95
C GLN A 138 4.66 5.21 19.39
N SER A 139 5.14 4.36 20.31
CA SER A 139 5.21 4.78 21.70
C SER A 139 5.72 6.19 21.60
N PRO A 140 4.98 7.20 22.12
CA PRO A 140 5.39 8.58 21.96
C PRO A 140 6.86 8.55 22.30
N VAL A 141 7.71 8.93 21.33
CA VAL A 141 9.13 9.17 21.59
C VAL A 141 9.09 9.82 22.94
N GLY A 142 9.68 9.16 23.93
CA GLY A 142 9.74 9.70 25.26
C GLY A 142 10.34 11.07 25.07
N ILE A 143 9.47 12.08 25.04
CA ILE A 143 9.75 13.33 25.67
C ILE A 143 9.80 12.87 27.12
N GLU A 144 10.92 12.26 27.48
CA GLU A 144 11.50 12.45 28.77
C GLU A 144 11.48 13.96 28.88
N ASN A 145 10.41 14.47 29.49
CA ASN A 145 10.46 15.74 30.13
C ASN A 145 11.59 15.56 31.14
N GLU A 146 12.81 15.84 30.70
CA GLU A 146 13.85 16.30 31.58
C GLU A 146 13.30 17.63 32.10
N LEU A 147 12.38 17.52 33.07
CA LEU A 147 12.07 18.62 33.95
C LEU A 147 13.44 19.04 34.49
N PRO A 148 13.88 20.28 34.27
CA PRO A 148 15.07 20.76 34.94
C PRO A 148 14.83 20.58 36.44
N LYS A 149 15.63 19.72 37.06
CA LYS A 149 15.66 19.60 38.52
C LYS A 149 16.01 20.99 39.06
N PRO A 150 15.16 21.63 39.86
CA PRO A 150 15.57 22.84 40.55
C PRO A 150 16.43 22.41 41.74
N ASP A 151 17.66 21.99 41.48
CA ASP A 151 18.71 21.94 42.51
C ASP A 151 19.59 23.17 42.33
N GLY A 152 18.94 24.33 42.47
CA GLY A 152 19.63 25.58 42.73
C GLY A 152 19.63 25.77 44.23
N GLU A 153 20.75 25.43 44.87
CA GLU A 153 21.08 26.01 46.17
C GLU A 153 20.84 27.53 46.08
N ILE A 154 19.91 28.02 46.88
CA ILE A 154 19.69 29.46 47.05
C ILE A 154 20.93 29.97 47.77
N GLY A 155 21.93 30.37 47.00
CA GLY A 155 23.09 31.09 47.50
C GLY A 155 22.65 32.42 48.10
N ASP A 156 22.99 32.60 49.37
CA ASP A 156 22.74 33.81 50.16
C ASP A 156 23.00 35.10 49.37
N ILE A 157 21.97 35.93 49.24
CA ILE A 157 22.10 37.31 48.81
C ILE A 157 22.80 38.08 49.94
N LYS A 158 24.13 38.13 49.90
CA LYS A 158 24.89 39.13 50.64
C LYS A 158 25.04 40.37 49.78
N SER A 159 24.15 41.32 50.02
CA SER A 159 24.36 42.73 49.69
C SER A 159 25.71 43.22 50.24
N ALA A 160 26.46 43.97 49.45
CA ALA A 160 27.47 44.89 49.97
C ALA A 160 27.39 46.22 49.18
N PRO A 161 27.43 47.37 49.87
CA PRO A 161 27.20 48.67 49.26
C PRO A 161 28.50 49.29 48.71
N ARG A 162 28.39 50.02 47.61
CA ARG A 162 28.90 51.41 47.45
C ARG A 162 28.59 51.95 46.06
#